data_AF-A0A9P0IB51-F1
#
_entry.id   AF-A0A9P0IB51-F1
#
_cell.length_a   1.000
_cell.length_b   1.000
_cell.length_c   1.000
_cell.angle_alpha   90.00
_cell.angle_beta   90.00
_cell.angle_gamma   90.00
#
_symmetry.space_group_name_H-M   'P 1'
#
loop_
_entity.id
_entity.type
_entity.pdbx_description
1 polymer ?
#
loop_
_entity_poly.entity_id
_entity_poly.type
_entity_poly.pdbx_seq_one_letter_code
_entity_poly.pdbx_strand_id
1 'polypeptide(L)'
;MSVGKVGKIRDFDVKSGNWTLYEERLQMFFKVNKVEKDMWLPMLITGVGDETYELLSTLCNPRKPGDVTYEEAVIILKNHLQPKPAVMAERYRFRQRRQNVGKPKYITMAT
;
A
#
# COMPACT_ATOMS: atom_id res chain seq x y z
N MET A 1 -25.53 -24.70 3.13
CA MET A 1 -24.25 -25.15 2.54
C MET A 1 -23.12 -24.75 3.50
N SER A 2 -22.40 -25.72 4.05
CA SER A 2 -21.14 -25.46 4.76
C SER A 2 -20.11 -25.11 3.69
N VAL A 3 -19.76 -23.83 3.57
CA VAL A 3 -18.58 -23.44 2.79
C VAL A 3 -17.40 -23.83 3.68
N GLY A 4 -16.67 -24.88 3.31
CA GLY A 4 -15.42 -25.22 3.98
C GLY A 4 -14.49 -24.01 4.00
N LYS A 5 -13.63 -23.90 5.02
CA LYS A 5 -12.69 -22.77 5.14
C LYS A 5 -11.88 -22.66 3.84
N VAL A 6 -11.99 -21.53 3.15
CA VAL A 6 -11.28 -21.22 1.90
C VAL A 6 -9.82 -20.94 2.24
N GLY A 7 -8.91 -21.54 1.46
CA GLY A 7 -7.48 -21.78 1.75
C GLY A 7 -6.62 -20.63 2.27
N LYS A 8 -5.49 -20.33 1.61
CA LYS A 8 -4.57 -19.26 2.04
C LYS A 8 -4.66 -18.07 1.09
N ILE A 9 -4.65 -16.86 1.64
CA ILE A 9 -4.39 -15.65 0.85
C ILE A 9 -2.89 -15.60 0.52
N ARG A 10 -2.55 -15.13 -0.69
CA ARG A 10 -1.16 -14.87 -1.06
C ARG A 10 -0.71 -13.56 -0.40
N ASP A 11 0.46 -13.59 0.22
CA ASP A 11 1.13 -12.46 0.86
C ASP A 11 1.24 -11.23 -0.05
N PHE A 12 1.38 -10.07 0.57
CA PHE A 12 1.60 -8.82 -0.15
C PHE A 12 3.05 -8.75 -0.68
N ASP A 13 3.19 -8.37 -1.95
CA ASP A 13 4.49 -8.09 -2.55
C ASP A 13 4.76 -6.58 -2.49
N VAL A 14 5.70 -6.15 -1.65
CA VAL A 14 6.01 -4.72 -1.44
C VAL A 14 6.56 -4.06 -2.71
N LYS A 15 7.18 -4.82 -3.61
CA LYS A 15 7.85 -4.25 -4.79
C LYS A 15 6.88 -3.93 -5.92
N SER A 16 5.87 -4.78 -6.11
CA SER A 16 4.95 -4.70 -7.26
C SER A 16 3.48 -4.59 -6.87
N GLY A 17 3.16 -4.75 -5.58
CA GLY A 17 1.81 -4.88 -5.08
C GLY A 17 1.03 -3.57 -5.04
N ASN A 18 -0.29 -3.70 -5.18
CA ASN A 18 -1.25 -2.63 -4.95
C ASN A 18 -1.96 -2.90 -3.62
N TRP A 19 -1.67 -2.10 -2.60
CA TRP A 19 -2.19 -2.30 -1.24
C TRP A 19 -3.72 -2.35 -1.21
N THR A 20 -4.38 -1.46 -1.92
CA THR A 20 -5.86 -1.40 -1.99
C THR A 20 -6.43 -2.70 -2.56
N LEU A 21 -5.85 -3.25 -3.62
CA LEU A 21 -6.31 -4.54 -4.19
C LEU A 21 -6.04 -5.73 -3.26
N TYR A 22 -4.94 -5.69 -2.51
CA TYR A 22 -4.65 -6.71 -1.50
C TYR A 22 -5.66 -6.66 -0.36
N GLU A 23 -5.95 -5.46 0.16
CA GLU A 23 -6.94 -5.24 1.22
C GLU A 23 -8.32 -5.74 0.80
N GLU A 24 -8.78 -5.41 -0.41
CA GLU A 24 -10.06 -5.90 -0.95
C GLU A 24 -10.13 -7.43 -0.99
N ARG A 25 -9.06 -8.10 -1.44
CA ARG A 25 -8.98 -9.56 -1.46
C ARG A 25 -9.02 -10.14 -0.05
N LEU A 26 -8.35 -9.51 0.91
CA LEU A 26 -8.35 -9.93 2.31
C LEU A 26 -9.75 -9.77 2.94
N GLN A 27 -10.45 -8.68 2.66
CA GLN A 27 -11.83 -8.49 3.12
C GLN A 27 -12.78 -9.55 2.55
N MET A 28 -12.62 -9.91 1.27
CA MET A 28 -13.39 -11.01 0.67
C MET A 28 -13.05 -12.36 1.33
N PHE A 29 -11.78 -12.58 1.67
CA PHE A 29 -11.35 -13.76 2.42
C PHE A 29 -12.04 -13.84 3.79
N PHE A 30 -12.14 -12.73 4.52
CA PHE A 30 -12.86 -12.66 5.79
C PHE A 30 -14.35 -12.99 5.61
N LYS A 31 -14.98 -12.41 4.59
CA LYS A 31 -16.39 -12.60 4.29
C LYS A 31 -16.72 -14.06 3.97
N VAL A 32 -15.94 -14.69 3.10
CA VAL A 32 -16.18 -16.08 2.69
C VAL A 32 -15.96 -17.05 3.86
N ASN A 33 -14.96 -16.78 4.70
CA ASN A 33 -14.64 -17.61 5.86
C ASN A 33 -15.46 -17.25 7.12
N LYS A 34 -16.35 -16.25 7.04
CA LYS A 34 -17.13 -15.73 8.17
C LYS A 34 -16.24 -15.39 9.38
N VAL A 35 -15.12 -14.74 9.11
CA VAL A 35 -14.15 -14.35 10.15
C VAL A 35 -14.77 -13.23 10.98
N GLU A 36 -14.86 -13.45 12.29
CA GLU A 36 -15.31 -12.46 13.26
C GLU A 36 -14.36 -11.25 13.29
N LYS A 37 -14.89 -10.06 13.58
CA LYS A 37 -14.17 -8.80 13.38
C LYS A 37 -12.93 -8.65 14.26
N ASP A 38 -12.97 -9.20 15.46
CA ASP A 38 -11.84 -9.29 16.39
C ASP A 38 -10.65 -10.08 15.83
N MET A 39 -10.91 -11.03 14.92
CA MET A 39 -9.88 -11.83 14.26
C MET A 39 -9.28 -11.17 13.01
N TRP A 40 -9.81 -10.03 12.55
CA TRP A 40 -9.34 -9.39 11.31
C TRP A 40 -7.89 -8.91 11.40
N LEU A 41 -7.50 -8.29 12.52
CA LEU A 41 -6.13 -7.83 12.73
C LEU A 41 -5.14 -9.00 12.83
N PRO A 42 -5.36 -10.05 13.65
CA PRO A 42 -4.52 -11.24 13.65
C PRO A 42 -4.37 -11.86 12.25
N MET A 43 -5.45 -11.92 11.48
CA MET A 43 -5.43 -12.46 10.12
C MET A 43 -4.67 -11.58 9.14
N LEU A 44 -4.75 -10.26 9.28
CA LEU A 44 -3.94 -9.32 8.50
C LEU A 44 -2.44 -9.53 8.81
N ILE A 45 -2.07 -9.51 10.09
CA ILE A 45 -0.69 -9.68 10.54
C ILE A 45 -0.08 -10.98 10.03
N THR A 46 -0.83 -12.08 10.11
CA THR A 46 -0.36 -13.40 9.67
C THR A 46 -0.40 -13.61 8.16
N GLY A 47 -1.20 -12.84 7.42
CA GLY A 47 -1.37 -12.98 5.98
C GLY A 47 -0.63 -11.96 5.11
N VAL A 48 -0.09 -10.89 5.69
CA VAL A 48 0.52 -9.78 4.92
C VAL A 48 1.95 -10.08 4.43
N GLY A 49 2.64 -11.01 5.08
CA GLY A 49 4.02 -11.39 4.80
C GLY A 49 5.05 -10.56 5.56
N ASP A 50 6.25 -11.11 5.70
CA ASP A 50 7.29 -10.61 6.61
C ASP A 50 7.69 -9.15 6.35
N GLU A 51 7.99 -8.79 5.09
CA GLU A 51 8.45 -7.44 4.72
C GLU A 51 7.42 -6.36 5.08
N THR A 52 6.13 -6.65 4.88
CA THR A 52 5.06 -5.71 5.21
C THR A 52 4.78 -5.66 6.70
N TYR A 53 4.96 -6.78 7.41
CA TYR A 53 4.84 -6.82 8.86
C TYR A 53 5.98 -6.07 9.55
N GLU A 54 7.21 -6.16 9.06
CA GLU A 54 8.36 -5.36 9.51
C GLU A 54 8.09 -3.86 9.31
N LEU A 55 7.52 -3.49 8.16
CA LEU A 55 7.10 -2.11 7.90
C LEU A 55 6.04 -1.64 8.90
N LEU A 56 4.96 -2.43 9.10
CA LEU A 56 3.91 -2.10 10.06
C LEU A 56 4.50 -1.93 11.48
N SER A 57 5.38 -2.83 11.89
CA SER A 57 6.07 -2.79 13.19
C SER A 57 6.88 -1.51 13.36
N THR A 58 7.59 -1.09 12.32
CA THR A 58 8.37 0.15 12.31
C THR A 58 7.45 1.37 12.43
N LEU A 59 6.31 1.37 11.73
CA LEU A 59 5.35 2.48 11.73
C LEU A 59 4.49 2.56 13.01
N CYS A 60 4.31 1.46 13.74
CA CYS A 60 3.56 1.42 14.99
C CYS A 60 4.35 1.88 16.23
N ASN A 61 5.69 1.88 16.17
CA ASN A 61 6.59 2.25 17.27
C ASN A 61 6.17 3.58 17.92
N PRO A 62 5.98 3.66 19.26
CA PRO A 62 6.30 2.69 20.32
C PRO A 62 5.24 1.64 20.67
N ARG A 63 4.12 1.59 19.96
CA ARG A 63 3.10 0.53 20.13
C ARG A 63 3.47 -0.71 19.31
N LYS A 64 2.89 -1.87 19.65
CA LYS A 64 3.01 -3.07 18.82
C LYS A 64 1.89 -3.10 17.77
N PRO A 65 2.10 -3.74 16.60
CA PRO A 65 1.04 -3.97 15.63
C PRO A 65 -0.19 -4.73 16.18
N GLY A 66 0.00 -5.56 17.22
CA GLY A 66 -1.11 -6.25 17.88
C GLY A 66 -1.98 -5.36 18.77
N ASP A 67 -1.52 -4.14 19.08
CA ASP A 67 -2.20 -3.21 20.00
C ASP A 67 -3.04 -2.16 19.25
N VAL A 68 -3.03 -2.17 17.91
CA VAL A 68 -3.81 -1.24 17.07
C VAL A 68 -5.07 -1.92 16.54
N THR A 69 -6.03 -1.16 16.02
CA THR A 69 -7.19 -1.77 15.34
C THR A 69 -6.83 -2.22 13.91
N TYR A 70 -7.66 -3.08 13.33
CA TYR A 70 -7.53 -3.46 11.91
C TYR A 70 -7.58 -2.23 11.00
N GLU A 71 -8.52 -1.32 11.25
CA GLU A 71 -8.69 -0.10 10.46
C GLU A 71 -7.46 0.83 10.58
N GLU A 72 -6.89 0.97 11.78
CA GLU A 72 -5.65 1.73 11.97
C GLU A 72 -4.48 1.10 11.19
N ALA A 73 -4.30 -0.22 11.27
CA ALA A 73 -3.22 -0.92 10.56
C ALA A 73 -3.34 -0.75 9.04
N VAL A 74 -4.55 -0.89 8.49
CA VAL A 74 -4.82 -0.66 7.06
C VAL A 74 -4.46 0.75 6.64
N ILE A 75 -4.85 1.77 7.42
CA ILE A 75 -4.58 3.17 7.11
C ILE A 75 -3.07 3.46 7.15
N ILE A 76 -2.37 2.96 8.18
CA ILE A 76 -0.92 3.10 8.34
C ILE A 76 -0.20 2.55 7.10
N LEU A 77 -0.52 1.31 6.72
CA LEU A 77 0.09 0.65 5.57
C LEU A 77 -0.28 1.33 4.25
N LYS A 78 -1.53 1.74 4.07
CA LYS A 78 -1.98 2.45 2.87
C LYS A 78 -1.23 3.75 2.65
N ASN A 79 -1.04 4.54 3.71
CA ASN A 79 -0.35 5.83 3.63
C ASN A 79 1.13 5.67 3.22
N HIS A 80 1.76 4.57 3.61
CA HIS A 80 3.16 4.31 3.28
C HIS A 80 3.35 3.62 1.93
N LEU A 81 2.59 2.55 1.67
CA LEU A 81 2.70 1.73 0.46
C LEU A 81 2.06 2.37 -0.77
N GLN A 82 1.04 3.21 -0.56
CA GLN A 82 0.32 3.91 -1.63
C GLN A 82 0.05 5.36 -1.22
N PRO A 83 1.10 6.18 -1.08
CA PRO A 83 0.93 7.57 -0.70
C PRO A 83 0.05 8.27 -1.73
N LYS A 84 -0.96 9.01 -1.27
CA LYS A 84 -1.77 9.84 -2.16
C LYS A 84 -0.84 10.76 -2.95
N PRO A 85 -0.93 10.82 -4.29
CA PRO A 85 -0.11 11.74 -5.05
C PRO A 85 -0.37 13.16 -4.53
N ALA A 86 0.67 13.78 -3.96
CA ALA A 86 0.59 15.17 -3.58
C ALA A 86 0.39 15.98 -4.86
N VAL A 87 -0.69 16.76 -4.93
CA VAL A 87 -1.03 17.62 -6.08
C VAL A 87 0.18 18.42 -6.60
N MET A 88 1.15 18.75 -5.73
CA MET A 88 2.38 19.44 -6.11
C MET A 88 3.46 18.55 -6.74
N ALA A 89 3.58 17.29 -6.35
CA ALA A 89 4.49 16.35 -7.00
C ALA A 89 4.04 16.01 -8.42
N GLU A 90 2.73 15.94 -8.65
CA GLU A 90 2.15 15.74 -9.98
C GLU A 90 2.28 16.98 -10.87
N ARG A 91 2.07 18.18 -10.32
CA ARG A 91 2.38 19.46 -11.01
C ARG A 91 3.86 19.57 -11.37
N TYR A 92 4.76 19.15 -10.47
CA TYR A 92 6.20 19.16 -10.74
C TYR A 92 6.57 18.17 -11.85
N ARG A 93 6.06 16.94 -11.80
CA ARG A 93 6.22 15.94 -12.88
C ARG A 93 5.66 16.43 -14.22
N PHE A 94 4.49 17.09 -14.22
CA PHE A 94 3.89 17.66 -15.42
C PHE A 94 4.73 18.84 -15.98
N ARG A 95 5.23 19.72 -15.11
CA ARG A 95 6.09 20.85 -15.50
C ARG A 95 7.44 20.38 -16.05
N GLN A 96 8.04 19.34 -15.48
CA GLN A 96 9.26 18.72 -15.99
C GLN A 96 9.06 18.03 -17.36
N ARG A 97 7.91 17.35 -17.58
CA ARG A 97 7.60 16.76 -18.89
C ARG A 97 7.40 17.82 -19.98
N ARG A 98 6.79 18.97 -19.64
CA ARG A 98 6.62 20.09 -20.56
C ARG A 98 7.92 20.87 -20.83
N GLN A 99 8.87 20.90 -19.91
CA GLN A 99 10.16 21.58 -20.10
C GLN A 99 11.20 20.80 -20.93
N ASN A 100 10.96 19.52 -21.21
CA ASN A 100 11.80 18.75 -22.15
C ASN A 100 11.37 18.92 -23.63
N VAL A 101 10.24 19.59 -23.90
CA VAL A 101 9.84 20.00 -25.25
C VAL A 101 10.23 21.45 -25.44
N GLY A 102 11.46 21.69 -25.91
CA GLY A 102 11.92 23.01 -26.31
C GLY A 102 12.93 23.65 -25.35
N LYS A 103 14.14 23.08 -25.28
CA LYS A 103 15.33 23.94 -25.18
C LYS A 103 15.79 24.19 -26.61
N PRO A 104 15.61 25.40 -27.19
CA PRO A 104 16.39 25.78 -28.36
C PRO A 104 17.85 25.74 -27.92
N LYS A 105 18.64 24.86 -28.56
CA LYS A 105 20.09 24.88 -28.42
C LYS A 105 20.57 26.26 -28.89
N TYR A 106 21.36 26.90 -28.03
CA TYR A 106 22.08 28.13 -28.30
C TYR A 106 22.66 28.12 -29.73
N ILE A 107 22.20 29.04 -30.57
CA ILE A 107 22.95 29.41 -31.77
C ILE A 107 23.95 30.46 -31.27
N THR A 108 25.19 30.01 -31.09
CA THR A 108 26.36 30.86 -30.86
C THR A 108 26.55 31.85 -32.02
N MET A 109 26.80 33.11 -31.68
CA MET A 109 27.20 34.18 -32.61
C MET A 109 28.67 34.05 -33.04
N ALA A 110 28.98 34.37 -34.31
CA ALA A 110 30.25 34.85 -34.90
C ALA A 110 30.18 34.62 -36.43
N THR A 111 30.54 35.50 -37.38
CA THR A 111 31.18 36.82 -37.44
C THR A 111 30.66 37.50 -38.72
#